data_AF-G9WVP6-F1
#
_entry.id   AF-G9WVP6-F1
#
_cell.length_a   1.000
_cell.length_b   1.000
_cell.length_c   1.000
_cell.angle_alpha   90.00
_cell.angle_beta   90.00
_cell.angle_gamma   90.00
#
_symmetry.space_group_name_H-M   'P 1'
#
loop_
_entity.id
_entity.type
_entity.pdbx_description
1 polymer ?
#
loop_
_entity_poly.entity_id
_entity_poly.type
_entity_poly.pdbx_seq_one_letter_code
_entity_poly.pdbx_strand_id
1 'polypeptide(L)'
;MIQFERSSVMNFENAIRGARNPMNSWAKGDSYYDEKGQYILGPNDLSLAKRLRLAGPDHRKYIRQIFVSVDITAPLYWWKEYDTYKISTVANSTSTMHKIHAKEFTLDDFSHDHLTEEGLESLKRTVSDLERIRQKYLEEKKKEDWYTLVQLLPSSYEQMRTCTMNYENLINMYYSRKSHKLMEWHSFCDWVQTLPYAKELILAEKEKEEG
;
A
#
# COMPACT_ATOMS: atom_id res chain seq x y z
N MET A 1 -2.97 -14.09 0.22
CA MET A 1 -1.68 -13.36 0.16
C MET A 1 -1.94 -11.95 -0.35
N ILE A 2 -1.40 -10.92 0.31
CA ILE A 2 -1.61 -9.50 -0.06
C ILE A 2 -1.18 -9.21 -1.50
N GLN A 3 -1.93 -8.35 -2.20
CA GLN A 3 -1.68 -8.00 -3.61
C GLN A 3 -1.55 -6.48 -3.79
N PHE A 4 -0.68 -6.09 -4.73
CA PHE A 4 -0.42 -4.70 -5.11
C PHE A 4 -0.58 -4.53 -6.61
N GLU A 5 -1.58 -3.77 -7.02
CA GLU A 5 -1.95 -3.59 -8.42
C GLU A 5 -2.01 -2.10 -8.78
N ARG A 6 -1.92 -1.80 -10.08
CA ARG A 6 -2.05 -0.43 -10.63
C ARG A 6 -1.19 0.62 -9.90
N SER A 7 0.00 0.22 -9.48
CA SER A 7 0.93 1.12 -8.78
C SER A 7 1.42 2.22 -9.72
N SER A 8 1.35 3.47 -9.26
CA SER A 8 1.83 4.65 -9.98
C SER A 8 2.56 5.59 -9.04
N VAL A 9 3.75 6.05 -9.46
CA VAL A 9 4.52 7.08 -8.77
C VAL A 9 4.52 8.35 -9.62
N MET A 10 4.24 9.48 -8.98
CA MET A 10 3.93 10.73 -9.67
C MET A 10 4.71 11.90 -9.06
N ASN A 11 4.81 12.97 -9.85
CA ASN A 11 5.25 14.30 -9.42
C ASN A 11 6.74 14.43 -9.05
N PHE A 12 7.61 13.57 -9.60
CA PHE A 12 9.07 13.69 -9.45
C PHE A 12 9.60 15.04 -9.93
N GLU A 13 9.16 15.52 -11.10
CA GLU A 13 9.63 16.80 -11.67
C GLU A 13 9.45 17.97 -10.70
N ASN A 14 8.23 18.19 -10.21
CA ASN A 14 7.96 19.29 -9.28
C ASN A 14 8.66 19.09 -7.94
N ALA A 15 8.75 17.85 -7.44
CA ALA A 15 9.45 17.55 -6.20
C ALA A 15 10.93 17.96 -6.30
N ILE A 16 11.62 17.55 -7.37
CA ILE A 16 13.04 17.84 -7.59
C ILE A 16 13.27 19.31 -7.91
N ARG A 17 12.42 19.92 -8.75
CA ARG A 17 12.46 21.38 -9.00
C ARG A 17 12.31 22.16 -7.69
N GLY A 18 11.40 21.74 -6.82
CA GLY A 18 11.19 22.32 -5.48
C GLY A 18 12.40 22.13 -4.56
N ALA A 19 13.08 20.97 -4.63
CA ALA A 19 14.30 20.71 -3.86
C ALA A 19 15.45 21.66 -4.21
N ARG A 20 15.44 22.26 -5.40
CA ARG A 20 16.45 23.21 -5.88
C ARG A 20 16.20 24.67 -5.49
N ASN A 21 14.99 25.00 -5.03
CA ASN A 21 14.59 26.36 -4.68
C ASN A 21 15.51 27.03 -3.63
N PRO A 22 15.90 26.38 -2.51
CA PRO A 22 16.65 27.06 -1.46
C PRO A 22 17.99 27.67 -1.92
N MET A 23 18.59 27.10 -2.97
CA MET A 23 19.87 27.54 -3.53
C MET A 23 19.72 28.15 -4.93
N ASN A 24 18.49 28.44 -5.38
CA ASN A 24 18.19 28.94 -6.73
C ASN A 24 18.92 28.16 -7.85
N SER A 25 19.01 26.85 -7.68
CA SER A 25 19.96 26.00 -8.42
C SER A 25 19.32 25.23 -9.59
N TRP A 26 18.25 25.77 -10.16
CA TRP A 26 17.45 25.12 -11.22
C TRP A 26 18.28 24.81 -12.47
N ALA A 27 19.20 25.69 -12.86
CA ALA A 27 20.08 25.50 -14.01
C ALA A 27 21.06 24.32 -13.86
N LYS A 28 21.19 23.74 -12.65
CA LYS A 28 22.00 22.53 -12.40
C LYS A 28 21.17 21.24 -12.44
N GLY A 29 19.89 21.33 -12.82
CA GLY A 29 19.02 20.17 -13.06
C GLY A 29 19.39 19.47 -14.36
N ASP A 30 19.35 18.14 -14.35
CA ASP A 30 19.73 17.29 -15.48
C ASP A 30 18.76 16.11 -15.69
N SER A 31 17.65 16.09 -14.97
CA SER A 31 16.53 15.18 -15.21
C SER A 31 15.78 15.53 -16.48
N TYR A 32 15.16 14.53 -17.09
CA TYR A 32 14.47 14.66 -18.37
C TYR A 32 13.32 13.66 -18.49
N TYR A 33 12.47 13.86 -19.50
CA TYR A 33 11.46 12.87 -19.89
C TYR A 33 12.03 11.94 -20.95
N ASP A 34 11.93 10.63 -20.75
CA ASP A 34 12.29 9.64 -21.76
C ASP A 34 11.25 9.55 -22.89
N GLU A 35 11.50 8.70 -23.88
CA GLU A 35 10.60 8.49 -25.03
C GLU A 35 9.21 7.97 -24.65
N LYS A 36 9.08 7.39 -23.45
CA LYS A 36 7.82 6.86 -22.91
C LYS A 36 7.10 7.88 -22.01
N GLY A 37 7.63 9.09 -21.88
CA GLY A 37 7.09 10.14 -21.02
C GLY A 37 7.32 9.88 -19.52
N GLN A 38 8.27 9.00 -19.16
CA GLN A 38 8.69 8.82 -17.77
C GLN A 38 9.73 9.86 -17.39
N TYR A 39 9.58 10.45 -16.21
CA TYR A 39 10.55 11.42 -15.70
C TYR A 39 11.74 10.71 -15.06
N ILE A 40 12.90 10.80 -15.70
CA ILE A 40 14.15 10.15 -15.30
C ILE A 40 15.02 11.15 -14.55
N LEU A 41 15.43 10.79 -13.33
CA LEU A 41 16.36 11.58 -12.53
C LEU A 41 17.77 11.51 -13.12
N GLY A 42 18.27 12.67 -13.54
CA GLY A 42 19.65 12.83 -13.97
C GLY A 42 20.64 12.67 -12.79
N PRO A 43 21.93 12.41 -13.05
CA PRO A 43 22.94 12.22 -12.01
C PRO A 43 23.02 13.34 -10.96
N ASN A 44 22.94 14.60 -11.38
CA ASN A 44 23.01 15.75 -10.47
C ASN A 44 21.76 15.86 -9.60
N ASP A 45 20.58 15.66 -10.20
CA ASP A 45 19.31 15.64 -9.49
C ASP A 45 19.23 14.48 -8.48
N LEU A 46 19.62 13.28 -8.89
CA LEU A 46 19.63 12.11 -8.01
C LEU A 46 20.64 12.29 -6.86
N SER A 47 21.83 12.84 -7.15
CA SER A 47 22.84 13.15 -6.13
C SER A 47 22.32 14.18 -5.11
N LEU A 48 21.65 15.24 -5.57
CA LEU A 48 21.00 16.21 -4.69
C LEU A 48 19.92 15.54 -3.83
N ALA A 49 19.04 14.76 -4.46
CA ALA A 49 17.95 14.05 -3.79
C ALA A 49 18.48 13.12 -2.69
N LYS A 50 19.49 12.30 -3.00
CA LYS A 50 20.20 11.42 -2.04
C LYS A 50 20.75 12.21 -0.85
N ARG A 51 21.49 13.30 -1.09
CA ARG A 51 22.07 14.11 -0.01
C ARG A 51 21.00 14.72 0.90
N LEU A 52 19.94 15.28 0.32
CA LEU A 52 18.82 15.84 1.08
C LEU A 52 18.08 14.76 1.88
N ARG A 53 17.90 13.56 1.31
CA ARG A 53 17.30 12.40 1.98
C ARG A 53 18.08 11.99 3.23
N LEU A 54 19.42 12.00 3.14
CA LEU A 54 20.33 11.62 4.22
C LEU A 54 20.50 12.72 5.28
N ALA A 55 20.36 14.00 4.89
CA ALA A 55 20.48 15.14 5.80
C ALA A 55 19.35 15.22 6.85
N GLY A 56 18.24 14.50 6.65
CA GLY A 56 17.18 14.33 7.64
C GLY A 56 15.83 14.94 7.25
N PRO A 57 14.80 14.80 8.12
CA PRO A 57 13.41 15.18 7.83
C PRO A 57 13.22 16.64 7.38
N ASP A 58 14.00 17.57 7.93
CA ASP A 58 13.91 19.00 7.60
C ASP A 58 14.49 19.34 6.22
N HIS A 59 15.37 18.48 5.70
CA HIS A 59 16.02 18.67 4.40
C HIS A 59 15.34 17.89 3.28
N ARG A 60 14.64 16.79 3.61
CA ARG A 60 13.98 15.91 2.63
C ARG A 60 12.51 16.24 2.35
N LYS A 61 12.05 17.46 2.66
CA LYS A 61 10.63 17.89 2.48
C LYS A 61 10.10 17.64 1.05
N TYR A 62 10.97 17.63 0.05
CA TYR A 62 10.61 17.32 -1.34
C TYR A 62 10.03 15.91 -1.52
N ILE A 63 10.44 14.93 -0.71
CA ILE A 63 9.96 13.54 -0.77
C ILE A 63 8.47 13.44 -0.46
N ARG A 64 7.95 14.34 0.37
CA ARG A 64 6.52 14.44 0.69
C ARG A 64 5.67 14.82 -0.52
N GLN A 65 6.29 15.32 -1.59
CA GLN A 65 5.64 15.72 -2.83
C GLN A 65 5.70 14.63 -3.91
N ILE A 66 6.36 13.50 -3.65
CA ILE A 66 6.41 12.34 -4.55
C ILE A 66 5.24 11.42 -4.16
N PHE A 67 4.18 11.44 -4.96
CA PHE A 67 2.94 10.73 -4.65
C PHE A 67 2.96 9.31 -5.19
N VAL A 68 2.33 8.40 -4.46
CA VAL A 68 2.14 7.01 -4.82
C VAL A 68 0.65 6.70 -4.74
N SER A 69 0.10 6.14 -5.81
CA SER A 69 -1.24 5.56 -5.83
C SER A 69 -1.13 4.07 -6.15
N VAL A 70 -1.88 3.23 -5.44
CA VAL A 70 -1.84 1.77 -5.59
C VAL A 70 -3.18 1.17 -5.17
N ASP A 71 -3.63 0.15 -5.89
CA ASP A 71 -4.71 -0.73 -5.45
C ASP A 71 -4.11 -1.84 -4.61
N ILE A 72 -4.50 -1.95 -3.34
CA ILE A 72 -4.02 -2.96 -2.41
C ILE A 72 -5.18 -3.88 -2.06
N THR A 73 -5.03 -5.18 -2.25
CA THR A 73 -5.96 -6.20 -1.74
C THR A 73 -5.30 -6.90 -0.57
N ALA A 74 -5.89 -6.72 0.62
CA ALA A 74 -5.35 -7.24 1.87
C ALA A 74 -6.45 -7.66 2.85
N PRO A 75 -6.17 -8.56 3.80
CA PRO A 75 -7.13 -9.00 4.78
C PRO A 75 -7.46 -7.89 5.79
N LEU A 76 -8.69 -7.88 6.31
CA LEU A 76 -9.14 -6.84 7.28
C LEU A 76 -8.24 -6.71 8.50
N TYR A 77 -7.59 -7.79 8.98
CA TYR A 77 -6.64 -7.68 10.08
C TYR A 77 -5.39 -6.85 9.73
N TRP A 78 -4.90 -6.92 8.49
CA TRP A 78 -3.80 -6.10 8.02
C TRP A 78 -4.24 -4.64 7.87
N TRP A 79 -5.45 -4.41 7.34
CA TRP A 79 -6.01 -3.07 7.23
C TRP A 79 -6.14 -2.34 8.58
N LYS A 80 -6.44 -3.06 9.67
CA LYS A 80 -6.45 -2.47 11.02
C LYS A 80 -5.09 -1.88 11.41
N GLU A 81 -4.00 -2.53 11.02
CA GLU A 81 -2.65 -2.03 11.27
C GLU A 81 -2.25 -0.92 10.30
N TYR A 82 -2.59 -1.05 9.02
CA TYR A 82 -2.37 0.01 8.02
C TYR A 82 -3.07 1.31 8.43
N ASP A 83 -4.28 1.21 8.99
CA ASP A 83 -5.08 2.35 9.41
C ASP A 83 -4.42 3.20 10.53
N THR A 84 -3.37 2.70 11.20
CA THR A 84 -2.55 3.52 12.13
C THR A 84 -1.77 4.63 11.42
N TYR A 85 -1.53 4.50 10.12
CA TYR A 85 -0.82 5.47 9.27
C TYR A 85 -1.76 6.47 8.59
N LYS A 86 -3.05 6.49 8.92
CA LYS A 86 -4.07 7.37 8.34
C LYS A 86 -3.68 8.85 8.30
N ILE A 87 -2.86 9.31 9.25
CA ILE A 87 -2.27 10.64 9.17
C ILE A 87 -1.36 10.68 7.94
N SER A 88 -1.84 11.36 6.88
CA SER A 88 -1.15 11.56 5.60
C SER A 88 -1.28 10.41 4.58
N THR A 89 -2.18 9.45 4.79
CA THR A 89 -2.59 8.50 3.73
C THR A 89 -4.09 8.62 3.49
N VAL A 90 -4.52 8.44 2.24
CA VAL A 90 -5.94 8.38 1.89
C VAL A 90 -6.24 7.00 1.32
N ALA A 91 -7.36 6.39 1.69
CA ALA A 91 -7.78 5.11 1.15
C ALA A 91 -9.27 5.13 0.80
N ASN A 92 -9.60 4.64 -0.40
CA ASN A 92 -10.97 4.44 -0.86
C ASN A 92 -11.23 2.94 -1.00
N SER A 93 -12.14 2.41 -0.19
CA SER A 93 -12.56 1.01 -0.25
C SER A 93 -13.91 0.89 -0.95
N THR A 94 -14.15 -0.29 -1.53
CA THR A 94 -15.54 -0.66 -1.86
C THR A 94 -16.28 -0.91 -0.55
N SER A 95 -17.47 -0.34 -0.40
CA SER A 95 -18.22 -0.47 0.84
C SER A 95 -18.69 -1.90 1.06
N THR A 96 -18.06 -2.59 2.02
CA THR A 96 -18.47 -3.93 2.45
C THR A 96 -19.95 -3.94 2.80
N MET A 97 -20.41 -2.98 3.60
CA MET A 97 -21.79 -2.89 4.08
C MET A 97 -22.83 -2.86 2.93
N HIS A 98 -22.51 -2.19 1.83
CA HIS A 98 -23.42 -2.09 0.68
C HIS A 98 -23.27 -3.24 -0.32
N LYS A 99 -22.12 -3.90 -0.38
CA LYS A 99 -21.77 -4.88 -1.43
C LYS A 99 -21.51 -6.30 -0.93
N ILE A 100 -21.58 -6.55 0.38
CA ILE A 100 -21.31 -7.87 1.00
C ILE A 100 -22.15 -9.01 0.43
N HIS A 101 -23.35 -8.71 -0.08
CA HIS A 101 -24.26 -9.70 -0.67
C HIS A 101 -24.20 -9.75 -2.21
N ALA A 102 -23.39 -8.90 -2.84
CA ALA A 102 -23.39 -8.69 -4.28
C ALA A 102 -22.72 -9.82 -5.07
N LYS A 103 -21.83 -10.59 -4.43
CA LYS A 103 -21.21 -11.80 -5.00
C LYS A 103 -21.30 -12.96 -4.01
N GLU A 104 -21.15 -14.17 -4.53
CA GLU A 104 -21.02 -15.40 -3.74
C GLU A 104 -19.78 -15.35 -2.84
N PHE A 105 -19.89 -15.92 -1.64
CA PHE A 105 -18.75 -16.13 -0.76
C PHE A 105 -18.01 -17.40 -1.15
N THR A 106 -16.72 -17.24 -1.44
CA THR A 106 -15.81 -18.33 -1.77
C THR A 106 -14.63 -18.34 -0.81
N LEU A 107 -13.87 -19.45 -0.78
CA LEU A 107 -12.69 -19.53 0.08
C LEU A 107 -11.63 -18.49 -0.31
N ASP A 108 -11.50 -18.18 -1.60
CA ASP A 108 -10.55 -17.20 -2.16
C ASP A 108 -10.82 -15.76 -1.71
N ASP A 109 -11.99 -15.49 -1.12
CA ASP A 109 -12.32 -14.20 -0.53
C ASP A 109 -11.64 -13.98 0.84
N PHE A 110 -10.89 -14.97 1.34
CA PHE A 110 -10.30 -14.95 2.67
C PHE A 110 -8.82 -15.33 2.62
N SER A 111 -7.99 -14.64 3.39
CA SER A 111 -6.63 -15.08 3.67
C SER A 111 -6.67 -16.39 4.45
N HIS A 112 -6.06 -17.45 3.88
CA HIS A 112 -6.02 -18.78 4.46
C HIS A 112 -4.66 -19.48 4.29
N ASP A 113 -3.61 -18.75 3.85
CA ASP A 113 -2.30 -19.30 3.47
C ASP A 113 -1.52 -19.93 4.63
N HIS A 114 -1.85 -19.53 5.86
CA HIS A 114 -1.15 -19.94 7.08
C HIS A 114 -2.05 -20.73 8.05
N LEU A 115 -3.26 -21.10 7.64
CA LEU A 115 -4.15 -21.89 8.49
C LEU A 115 -3.63 -23.33 8.65
N THR A 116 -3.82 -23.88 9.84
CA THR A 116 -3.74 -25.32 10.05
C THR A 116 -4.89 -26.03 9.33
N GLU A 117 -4.80 -27.34 9.17
CA GLU A 117 -5.89 -28.15 8.58
C GLU A 117 -7.23 -27.94 9.32
N GLU A 118 -7.21 -27.95 10.66
CA GLU A 118 -8.39 -27.66 11.48
C GLU A 118 -8.94 -26.24 11.24
N GLY A 119 -8.05 -25.26 11.16
CA GLY A 119 -8.42 -23.86 10.87
C GLY A 119 -9.06 -23.71 9.50
N LEU A 120 -8.52 -24.39 8.50
CA LEU A 120 -9.04 -24.40 7.12
C LEU A 120 -10.45 -25.02 7.06
N GLU A 121 -10.67 -26.15 7.73
CA GLU A 121 -12.00 -26.77 7.81
C GLU A 121 -13.01 -25.88 8.54
N SER A 122 -12.58 -25.17 9.58
CA SER A 122 -13.41 -24.17 10.26
C SER A 122 -13.80 -23.01 9.34
N LEU A 123 -12.84 -22.51 8.56
CA LEU A 123 -13.09 -21.45 7.59
C LEU A 123 -14.06 -21.92 6.49
N LYS A 124 -13.88 -23.13 5.93
CA LYS A 124 -14.80 -23.69 4.92
C LYS A 124 -16.25 -23.75 5.42
N ARG A 125 -16.47 -24.21 6.66
CA ARG A 125 -17.81 -24.20 7.28
C ARG A 125 -18.36 -22.78 7.39
N THR A 126 -17.54 -21.84 7.86
CA THR A 126 -17.92 -20.42 7.98
C THR A 126 -18.31 -19.81 6.63
N VAL A 127 -17.53 -20.07 5.58
CA VAL A 127 -17.81 -19.62 4.20
C VAL A 127 -19.14 -20.21 3.71
N SER A 128 -19.36 -21.52 3.90
CA SER A 128 -20.62 -22.17 3.53
C SER A 128 -21.83 -21.59 4.26
N ASP A 129 -21.67 -21.25 5.55
CA ASP A 129 -22.74 -20.61 6.33
C ASP A 129 -23.02 -19.18 5.86
N LEU A 130 -21.97 -18.38 5.60
CA LEU A 130 -22.10 -17.04 5.04
C LEU A 130 -22.85 -17.07 3.70
N GLU A 131 -22.51 -18.00 2.81
CA GLU A 131 -23.19 -18.12 1.51
C GLU A 131 -24.66 -18.53 1.67
N ARG A 132 -24.96 -19.51 2.52
CA ARG A 132 -26.34 -19.93 2.82
C ARG A 132 -27.17 -18.76 3.37
N ILE A 133 -26.60 -17.96 4.27
CA ILE A 133 -27.26 -16.76 4.83
C ILE A 133 -27.42 -15.69 3.76
N ARG A 134 -26.43 -15.53 2.86
CA ARG A 134 -26.49 -14.59 1.74
C ARG A 134 -27.65 -14.91 0.80
N GLN A 135 -27.85 -16.17 0.43
CA GLN A 135 -28.97 -16.61 -0.40
C GLN A 135 -30.32 -16.32 0.27
N LYS A 136 -30.46 -16.67 1.56
CA LYS A 136 -31.65 -16.33 2.33
C LYS A 136 -31.92 -14.81 2.37
N TYR A 137 -30.89 -14.00 2.57
CA TYR A 137 -31.01 -12.54 2.49
C TYR A 137 -31.42 -12.08 1.09
N LEU A 138 -30.90 -12.69 0.02
CA LEU A 138 -31.27 -12.32 -1.34
C LEU A 138 -32.74 -12.62 -1.66
N GLU A 139 -33.28 -13.71 -1.14
CA GLU A 139 -34.66 -14.12 -1.29
C GLU A 139 -35.62 -13.28 -0.43
N GLU A 140 -35.32 -13.13 0.86
CA GLU A 140 -36.26 -12.56 1.83
C GLU A 140 -36.02 -11.07 2.13
N LYS A 141 -34.83 -10.54 1.82
CA LYS A 141 -34.38 -9.16 2.11
C LYS A 141 -34.51 -8.75 3.59
N LYS A 142 -34.49 -9.73 4.51
CA LYS A 142 -34.57 -9.49 5.96
C LYS A 142 -33.31 -8.82 6.49
N LYS A 143 -33.51 -7.76 7.28
CA LYS A 143 -32.40 -6.97 7.83
C LYS A 143 -31.55 -7.79 8.80
N GLU A 144 -32.16 -8.75 9.50
CA GLU A 144 -31.47 -9.63 10.43
C GLU A 144 -30.41 -10.49 9.73
N ASP A 145 -30.75 -11.09 8.58
CA ASP A 145 -29.82 -11.93 7.82
C ASP A 145 -28.63 -11.09 7.28
N TRP A 146 -28.88 -9.83 6.86
CA TRP A 146 -27.80 -8.91 6.50
C TRP A 146 -26.88 -8.57 7.67
N TYR A 147 -27.44 -8.31 8.87
CA TYR A 147 -26.62 -8.08 10.05
C TYR A 147 -25.78 -9.32 10.40
N THR A 148 -26.34 -10.52 10.25
CA THR A 148 -25.60 -11.76 10.45
C THR A 148 -24.41 -11.86 9.50
N LEU A 149 -24.57 -11.56 8.20
CA LEU A 149 -23.44 -11.53 7.25
C LEU A 149 -22.33 -10.58 7.72
N VAL A 150 -22.69 -9.37 8.13
CA VAL A 150 -21.74 -8.34 8.56
C VAL A 150 -21.00 -8.76 9.82
N GLN A 151 -21.72 -9.27 10.82
CA GLN A 151 -21.15 -9.59 12.14
C GLN A 151 -20.34 -10.88 12.13
N LEU A 152 -20.67 -11.84 11.27
CA LEU A 152 -19.91 -13.08 11.13
C LEU A 152 -18.69 -12.95 10.23
N LEU A 153 -18.58 -11.87 9.44
CA LEU A 153 -17.50 -11.71 8.46
C LEU A 153 -16.11 -11.81 9.14
N PRO A 154 -15.32 -12.86 8.83
CA PRO A 154 -13.99 -13.02 9.41
C PRO A 154 -13.05 -11.86 9.09
N SER A 155 -12.13 -11.56 10.01
CA SER A 155 -11.09 -10.55 9.75
C SER A 155 -10.08 -10.98 8.67
N SER A 156 -10.09 -12.25 8.26
CA SER A 156 -9.31 -12.73 7.12
C SER A 156 -9.91 -12.32 5.77
N TYR A 157 -11.11 -11.74 5.73
CA TYR A 157 -11.73 -11.30 4.47
C TYR A 157 -10.84 -10.31 3.72
N GLU A 158 -10.57 -10.61 2.46
CA GLU A 158 -9.73 -9.82 1.57
C GLU A 158 -10.53 -8.63 1.03
N GLN A 159 -9.97 -7.43 1.20
CA GLN A 159 -10.59 -6.21 0.71
C GLN A 159 -9.59 -5.38 -0.10
N MET A 160 -9.99 -5.04 -1.32
CA MET A 160 -9.30 -4.08 -2.15
C MET A 160 -9.60 -2.65 -1.70
N ARG A 161 -8.55 -1.83 -1.56
CA ARG A 161 -8.63 -0.38 -1.39
C ARG A 161 -7.64 0.32 -2.31
N THR A 162 -8.06 1.41 -2.93
CA THR A 162 -7.14 2.33 -3.62
C THR A 162 -6.55 3.26 -2.58
N CYS A 163 -5.23 3.21 -2.42
CA CYS A 163 -4.49 4.00 -1.45
C CYS A 163 -3.65 5.07 -2.14
N THR A 164 -3.63 6.27 -1.56
CA THR A 164 -2.74 7.36 -1.93
C THR A 164 -1.88 7.75 -0.74
N MET A 165 -0.57 7.81 -0.96
CA MET A 165 0.46 8.17 0.02
C MET A 165 1.62 8.88 -0.66
N ASN A 166 2.66 9.25 0.06
CA ASN A 166 3.91 9.77 -0.51
C ASN A 166 5.12 8.98 -0.01
N TYR A 167 6.29 9.25 -0.59
CA TYR A 167 7.52 8.54 -0.22
C TYR A 167 7.91 8.77 1.25
N GLU A 168 7.52 9.87 1.91
CA GLU A 168 7.76 10.07 3.34
C GLU A 168 6.94 9.08 4.18
N ASN A 169 5.68 8.83 3.78
CA ASN A 169 4.86 7.80 4.41
C ASN A 169 5.48 6.42 4.24
N LEU A 170 5.96 6.11 3.02
CA LEU A 170 6.59 4.83 2.73
C LEU A 170 7.87 4.62 3.53
N ILE A 171 8.70 5.65 3.72
CA ILE A 171 9.86 5.60 4.62
C ILE A 171 9.41 5.16 6.01
N ASN A 172 8.42 5.85 6.59
CA ASN A 172 7.96 5.56 7.95
C ASN A 172 7.39 4.15 8.06
N MET A 173 6.52 3.75 7.13
CA MET A 173 5.93 2.41 7.13
C MET A 173 6.98 1.32 6.95
N TYR A 174 7.90 1.48 6.00
CA TYR A 174 8.95 0.50 5.72
C TYR A 174 9.79 0.21 6.96
N TYR A 175 10.33 1.23 7.63
CA TYR A 175 11.17 1.01 8.81
C TYR A 175 10.41 0.51 10.03
N SER A 176 9.13 0.87 10.19
CA SER A 176 8.29 0.33 11.25
C SER A 176 7.87 -1.12 11.02
N ARG A 177 7.84 -1.60 9.77
CA ARG A 177 7.20 -2.88 9.39
C ARG A 177 8.14 -3.92 8.79
N LYS A 178 9.37 -3.57 8.40
CA LYS A 178 10.34 -4.51 7.79
C LYS A 178 10.72 -5.73 8.65
N SER A 179 10.45 -5.69 9.95
CA SER A 179 10.72 -6.80 10.90
C SER A 179 9.44 -7.24 11.61
N HIS A 180 8.28 -7.03 10.98
CA HIS A 180 6.99 -7.39 11.55
C HIS A 180 6.80 -8.90 11.63
N LYS A 181 5.77 -9.36 12.36
CA LYS A 181 5.45 -10.79 12.45
C LYS A 181 4.57 -11.29 11.30
N LEU A 182 3.92 -10.38 10.58
CA LEU A 182 2.97 -10.70 9.51
C LEU A 182 3.68 -10.68 8.17
N MET A 183 3.53 -11.75 7.39
CA MET A 183 4.15 -11.90 6.07
C MET A 183 3.64 -10.88 5.05
N GLU A 184 2.42 -10.38 5.23
CA GLU A 184 1.82 -9.34 4.39
C GLU A 184 2.58 -8.01 4.51
N TRP A 185 3.13 -7.69 5.70
CA TRP A 185 3.99 -6.52 5.87
C TRP A 185 5.37 -6.69 5.23
N HIS A 186 5.91 -7.90 5.20
CA HIS A 186 7.13 -8.19 4.45
C HIS A 186 6.89 -8.01 2.95
N SER A 187 5.78 -8.57 2.44
CA SER A 187 5.37 -8.40 1.04
C SER A 187 5.14 -6.92 0.69
N PHE A 188 4.57 -6.13 1.61
CA PHE A 188 4.47 -4.68 1.47
C PHE A 188 5.85 -4.02 1.39
N CYS A 189 6.79 -4.37 2.28
CA CYS A 189 8.15 -3.85 2.24
C CYS A 189 8.90 -4.24 0.96
N ASP A 190 8.68 -5.45 0.45
CA ASP A 190 9.24 -5.91 -0.83
C ASP A 190 8.65 -5.10 -1.99
N TRP A 191 7.34 -4.88 -2.02
CA TRP A 191 6.72 -3.98 -3.00
C TRP A 191 7.30 -2.56 -2.94
N VAL A 192 7.47 -1.98 -1.74
CA VAL A 192 8.07 -0.64 -1.57
C VAL A 192 9.46 -0.55 -2.21
N GLN A 193 10.26 -1.62 -2.13
CA GLN A 193 11.59 -1.68 -2.73
C GLN A 193 11.57 -1.66 -4.26
N THR A 194 10.45 -2.05 -4.89
CA THR A 194 10.29 -2.02 -6.35
C THR A 194 9.97 -0.64 -6.92
N LEU A 195 9.63 0.33 -6.06
CA LEU A 195 9.25 1.67 -6.51
C LEU A 195 10.45 2.43 -7.10
N PRO A 196 10.23 3.35 -8.07
CA PRO A 196 11.29 4.13 -8.69
C PRO A 196 12.17 4.83 -7.65
N TYR A 197 13.48 4.60 -7.72
CA TYR A 197 14.47 5.17 -6.81
C TYR A 197 14.25 4.82 -5.32
N ALA A 198 13.58 3.71 -5.00
CA ALA A 198 13.32 3.31 -3.62
C ALA A 198 14.61 3.10 -2.81
N LYS A 199 15.63 2.50 -3.42
CA LYS A 199 16.94 2.27 -2.77
C LYS A 199 17.56 3.59 -2.29
N GLU A 200 17.50 4.61 -3.13
CA GLU A 200 18.11 5.92 -2.90
C GLU A 200 17.25 6.80 -1.99
N LEU A 201 15.94 6.82 -2.21
CA LEU A 201 15.05 7.82 -1.62
C LEU A 201 14.23 7.29 -0.45
N ILE A 202 13.96 5.98 -0.38
CA ILE A 202 13.21 5.37 0.72
C ILE A 202 14.18 4.69 1.70
N LEU A 203 14.90 3.67 1.24
CA LEU A 203 15.80 2.85 2.03
C LEU A 203 17.10 3.57 2.40
N ALA A 204 17.48 4.59 1.61
CA ALA A 204 18.68 5.39 1.83
C ALA A 204 19.94 4.53 2.08
N GLU A 205 20.08 3.43 1.33
CA GLU A 205 21.22 2.55 1.47
C GLU A 205 22.49 3.30 1.07
N LYS A 206 23.49 3.30 1.96
CA LYS A 206 24.83 3.74 1.60
C LYS A 206 25.39 2.69 0.64
N GLU A 207 25.82 3.12 -0.54
CA GLU A 207 26.73 2.29 -1.33
C GLU A 207 27.92 1.98 -0.41
N LYS A 208 28.19 0.69 -0.16
CA LYS A 208 29.44 0.31 0.48
C LYS A 208 30.52 0.81 -0.46
N GLU A 209 31.33 1.76 0.01
CA GLU A 209 32.60 2.05 -0.65
C GLU A 209 33.38 0.74 -0.62
N GLU A 210 33.49 0.08 -1.77
CA GLU A 210 34.48 -0.98 -1.98
C GLU A 210 35.83 -0.28 -1.87
N GLY A 211 36.43 -0.37 -0.70
CA GLY A 211 37.80 0.07 -0.40
C GLY A 211 38.82 -0.95 -0.84
#